data_AF-A0A957TQT6-F1
#
_entry.id   AF-A0A957TQT6-F1
#
_cell.length_a   1.000
_cell.length_b   1.000
_cell.length_c   1.000
_cell.angle_alpha   90.00
_cell.angle_beta   90.00
_cell.angle_gamma   90.00
#
_symmetry.space_group_name_H-M   'P 1'
#
loop_
_entity.id
_entity.type
_entity.pdbx_description
1 polymer ?
#
loop_
_entity_poly.entity_id
_entity_poly.type
_entity_poly.pdbx_seq_one_letter_code
_entity_poly.pdbx_strand_id
1 'polypeptide(L)'
;MKRWLKAIAHCGLLLLLLVTGCAVPMTNQIPMTTVADQNAPLPITIAVGAPHVPVYLNFDLAQALGYFADEGLAVELQYFEGGSDAAAALTSGAVDFSGNAMDHVLEAQMAGADLRMLMNFLDQPCATLIVRSDLADVIRSPADLAGHTVGVTRLGSATHTLTVFVAANAGVAADAFTAVEVGSATMPDALRAGQIDVAMGVAPYSTELVNAGEAQVLLDLCQPAAVQAAIGGGMPFTGLLTRADVIADQPDVAQRVVNALVKAQRFITSHSAEEIVAALPTAVIGNDDAAYRQALAATLPAFSQADGAIDPAGLERLLELHKTFGTITETTQVDQSSLYDNEFVESFRAANAEATVTAGTGPQLTFGNGDNVSSVSLAKLKTALPVVTLTVEDEVYDRPKTYEGFWLLDLLAYANLLDTAGDMLLFRAADGYEIRIEMAAVQQNQPRGFVAFRDVEAAAGWEPFPKGKATITPAPFYLVWDGTAQPATAAGAENTMRVGEPWSWSYQLTAIE
;
A
#
# COMPACT_ATOMS: atom_id res chain seq x y z
N MET A 1 26.23 15.44 66.35
CA MET A 1 27.11 14.90 67.42
C MET A 1 27.60 13.53 66.95
N LYS A 2 28.87 13.44 66.47
CA LYS A 2 29.97 12.60 66.99
C LYS A 2 29.62 11.10 67.15
N ARG A 3 30.35 10.09 66.69
CA ARG A 3 31.71 9.85 66.13
C ARG A 3 31.72 8.30 65.88
N TRP A 4 32.55 7.66 65.06
CA TRP A 4 33.96 7.34 65.33
C TRP A 4 34.54 6.59 64.12
N LEU A 5 35.82 6.83 63.85
CA LEU A 5 36.63 6.33 62.74
C LEU A 5 38.05 6.12 63.31
N LYS A 6 38.85 5.25 62.64
CA LYS A 6 40.34 5.04 62.74
C LYS A 6 40.79 3.84 63.61
N ALA A 7 41.84 3.06 63.31
CA ALA A 7 42.88 3.01 62.25
C ALA A 7 43.81 1.77 62.43
N ILE A 8 44.87 1.69 61.60
CA ILE A 8 46.18 0.94 61.67
C ILE A 8 46.23 -0.23 60.66
N ALA A 9 46.98 -0.30 59.55
CA ALA A 9 48.31 0.16 59.06
C ALA A 9 49.53 -0.65 59.55
N HIS A 10 50.15 -1.50 58.68
CA HIS A 10 51.58 -1.46 58.24
C HIS A 10 52.16 -2.81 57.73
N CYS A 11 52.78 -2.72 56.53
CA CYS A 11 54.11 -3.21 56.07
C CYS A 11 54.63 -4.66 56.22
N GLY A 12 55.26 -5.13 55.11
CA GLY A 12 56.42 -6.06 55.07
C GLY A 12 56.19 -7.29 54.16
N LEU A 13 56.52 -7.36 52.87
CA LEU A 13 57.78 -7.21 52.12
C LEU A 13 58.69 -8.48 52.12
N LEU A 14 58.84 -9.09 50.92
CA LEU A 14 59.97 -9.91 50.38
C LEU A 14 60.17 -11.38 50.86
N LEU A 15 60.73 -12.37 50.12
CA LEU A 15 61.64 -12.43 48.95
C LEU A 15 61.64 -13.90 48.36
N LEU A 16 61.54 -14.07 47.02
CA LEU A 16 62.39 -14.91 46.09
C LEU A 16 62.39 -16.48 46.14
N LEU A 17 62.56 -17.32 45.08
CA LEU A 17 63.12 -17.26 43.70
C LEU A 17 62.71 -18.48 42.80
N LEU A 18 62.69 -18.23 41.47
CA LEU A 18 63.11 -19.05 40.29
C LEU A 18 62.42 -20.37 39.91
N VAL A 19 61.83 -20.41 38.70
CA VAL A 19 62.29 -21.23 37.56
C VAL A 19 61.98 -20.51 36.23
N THR A 20 62.91 -20.63 35.29
CA THR A 20 63.08 -20.03 33.95
C THR A 20 62.26 -20.66 32.80
N GLY A 21 61.98 -19.86 31.75
CA GLY A 21 61.77 -20.28 30.34
C GLY A 21 60.32 -20.60 29.96
N CYS A 22 59.72 -20.14 28.86
CA CYS A 22 60.23 -19.67 27.56
C CYS A 22 59.44 -18.45 27.05
N ALA A 23 60.12 -17.58 26.32
CA ALA A 23 59.50 -16.50 25.57
C ALA A 23 58.77 -17.05 24.33
N VAL A 24 57.47 -16.78 24.22
CA VAL A 24 56.71 -16.83 22.96
C VAL A 24 56.45 -15.37 22.58
N PRO A 25 56.79 -14.93 21.36
CA PRO A 25 56.64 -13.53 21.00
C PRO A 25 55.15 -13.18 20.95
N MET A 26 54.80 -12.05 21.58
CA MET A 26 53.50 -11.39 21.47
C MET A 26 53.16 -11.24 19.99
N THR A 27 52.19 -12.02 19.52
CA THR A 27 51.57 -11.78 18.23
C THR A 27 50.58 -10.65 18.46
N ASN A 28 50.81 -9.53 17.80
CA ASN A 28 49.97 -8.35 17.82
C ASN A 28 48.57 -8.74 17.29
N GLN A 29 47.64 -9.08 18.18
CA GLN A 29 46.25 -9.30 17.80
C GLN A 29 45.64 -7.94 17.51
N ILE A 30 45.55 -7.63 16.22
CA ILE A 30 44.68 -6.57 15.71
C ILE A 30 43.29 -6.88 16.29
N PRO A 31 42.62 -5.92 16.97
CA PRO A 31 41.25 -6.15 17.40
C PRO A 31 40.45 -6.50 16.16
N MET A 32 39.92 -7.74 16.11
CA MET A 32 38.89 -8.08 15.14
C MET A 32 37.70 -7.20 15.46
N THR A 33 37.59 -6.07 14.75
CA THR A 33 36.30 -5.44 14.50
C THR A 33 35.42 -6.53 13.93
N THR A 34 34.45 -6.97 14.73
CA THR A 34 33.29 -7.72 14.23
C THR A 34 32.76 -6.94 13.04
N VAL A 35 32.98 -7.46 11.83
CA VAL A 35 32.29 -7.01 10.65
C VAL A 35 30.83 -7.31 10.94
N ALA A 36 30.04 -6.26 11.23
CA ALA A 36 28.60 -6.38 11.29
C ALA A 36 28.17 -7.07 9.98
N ASP A 37 27.43 -8.17 10.11
CA ASP A 37 26.96 -8.93 8.95
C ASP A 37 26.09 -7.99 8.12
N GLN A 38 26.62 -7.49 6.99
CA GLN A 38 25.95 -6.49 6.16
C GLN A 38 24.67 -7.01 5.50
N ASN A 39 24.34 -8.29 5.72
CA ASN A 39 23.12 -8.95 5.25
C ASN A 39 22.08 -9.22 6.34
N ALA A 40 22.32 -8.84 7.61
CA ALA A 40 21.29 -8.99 8.65
C ALA A 40 20.18 -7.96 8.45
N PRO A 41 18.88 -8.35 8.53
CA PRO A 41 17.78 -7.41 8.44
C PRO A 41 17.89 -6.30 9.49
N LEU A 42 17.60 -5.06 9.08
CA LEU A 42 17.68 -3.89 9.96
C LEU A 42 16.51 -3.92 10.97
N PRO A 43 16.76 -3.93 12.29
CA PRO A 43 15.68 -3.90 13.27
C PRO A 43 14.99 -2.54 13.25
N ILE A 44 13.66 -2.54 13.20
CA ILE A 44 12.82 -1.35 13.22
C ILE A 44 11.68 -1.56 14.20
N THR A 45 11.41 -0.58 15.04
CA THR A 45 10.28 -0.64 15.97
C THR A 45 9.18 0.32 15.55
N ILE A 46 7.94 -0.18 15.48
CA ILE A 46 6.77 0.61 15.12
C ILE A 46 5.72 0.54 16.23
N ALA A 47 5.35 1.69 16.80
CA ALA A 47 4.24 1.78 17.75
C ALA A 47 2.90 1.92 17.01
N VAL A 48 1.93 1.07 17.28
CA VAL A 48 0.59 1.10 16.65
C VAL A 48 -0.46 1.51 17.67
N GLY A 49 -1.27 2.52 17.33
CA GLY A 49 -2.20 3.18 18.26
C GLY A 49 -3.39 2.35 18.76
N ALA A 50 -3.59 1.14 18.23
CA ALA A 50 -4.59 0.18 18.71
C ALA A 50 -4.30 -1.23 18.17
N PRO A 51 -4.52 -2.31 18.95
CA PRO A 51 -4.46 -3.67 18.45
C PRO A 51 -5.75 -4.08 17.73
N HIS A 52 -5.62 -4.94 16.72
CA HIS A 52 -6.72 -5.62 16.02
C HIS A 52 -7.68 -4.71 15.23
N VAL A 53 -7.31 -3.47 14.92
CA VAL A 53 -8.21 -2.53 14.23
C VAL A 53 -7.86 -2.41 12.73
N PRO A 54 -8.84 -2.50 11.81
CA PRO A 54 -8.58 -2.38 10.38
C PRO A 54 -7.92 -1.06 9.97
N VAL A 55 -8.11 0.03 10.71
CA VAL A 55 -7.51 1.35 10.38
C VAL A 55 -5.97 1.38 10.43
N TYR A 56 -5.31 0.33 10.94
CA TYR A 56 -3.85 0.16 10.92
C TYR A 56 -3.38 -1.10 10.17
N LEU A 57 -4.28 -1.74 9.41
CA LEU A 57 -4.07 -3.03 8.76
C LEU A 57 -2.80 -3.11 7.89
N ASN A 58 -2.35 -2.00 7.32
CA ASN A 58 -1.15 -1.92 6.48
C ASN A 58 0.07 -2.57 7.15
N PHE A 59 0.25 -2.38 8.47
CA PHE A 59 1.39 -2.92 9.19
C PHE A 59 1.33 -4.46 9.30
N ASP A 60 0.19 -4.96 9.78
CA ASP A 60 -0.03 -6.40 9.96
C ASP A 60 0.06 -7.14 8.63
N LEU A 61 -0.53 -6.57 7.57
CA LEU A 61 -0.51 -7.16 6.25
C LEU A 61 0.88 -7.11 5.61
N ALA A 62 1.62 -6.00 5.74
CA ALA A 62 3.00 -5.91 5.27
C ALA A 62 3.91 -6.92 5.97
N GLN A 63 3.71 -7.15 7.27
CA GLN A 63 4.43 -8.18 8.02
C GLN A 63 4.04 -9.59 7.57
N ALA A 64 2.74 -9.88 7.45
CA ALA A 64 2.23 -11.21 7.10
C ALA A 64 2.62 -11.65 5.68
N LEU A 65 2.61 -10.71 4.71
CA LEU A 65 3.02 -10.96 3.33
C LEU A 65 4.53 -10.87 3.11
N GLY A 66 5.31 -10.57 4.15
CA GLY A 66 6.77 -10.50 4.07
C GLY A 66 7.33 -9.23 3.42
N TYR A 67 6.52 -8.21 3.16
CA TYR A 67 6.96 -7.00 2.48
C TYR A 67 8.04 -6.21 3.25
N PHE A 68 8.02 -6.22 4.58
CA PHE A 68 9.13 -5.67 5.35
C PHE A 68 10.43 -6.47 5.18
N ALA A 69 10.33 -7.80 5.14
CA ALA A 69 11.49 -8.68 4.96
C ALA A 69 12.08 -8.56 3.54
N ASP A 70 11.24 -8.39 2.52
CA ASP A 70 11.66 -8.11 1.13
C ASP A 70 12.48 -6.82 1.03
N GLU A 71 12.10 -5.82 1.84
CA GLU A 71 12.85 -4.58 1.98
C GLU A 71 14.02 -4.72 2.97
N GLY A 72 14.34 -5.92 3.48
CA GLY A 72 15.47 -6.18 4.40
C GLY A 72 15.28 -5.62 5.81
N LEU A 73 14.04 -5.44 6.26
CA LEU A 73 13.69 -4.90 7.58
C LEU A 73 13.16 -6.01 8.49
N ALA A 74 13.64 -6.03 9.74
CA ALA A 74 13.08 -6.81 10.82
C ALA A 74 12.20 -5.90 11.69
N VAL A 75 10.92 -5.80 11.33
CA VAL A 75 9.96 -4.94 12.02
C VAL A 75 9.38 -5.62 13.26
N GLU A 76 9.42 -4.94 14.40
CA GLU A 76 8.66 -5.25 15.61
C GLU A 76 7.47 -4.27 15.73
N LEU A 77 6.25 -4.81 15.78
CA LEU A 77 5.04 -4.04 16.02
C LEU A 77 4.72 -4.03 17.52
N GLN A 78 4.61 -2.85 18.10
CA GLN A 78 4.24 -2.63 19.50
C GLN A 78 2.87 -1.96 19.57
N TYR A 79 1.87 -2.67 20.07
CA TYR A 79 0.50 -2.15 20.13
C TYR A 79 0.24 -1.43 21.46
N PHE A 80 -0.44 -0.30 21.37
CA PHE A 80 -0.90 0.49 22.50
C PHE A 80 -2.43 0.52 22.53
N GLU A 81 -3.02 0.83 23.67
CA GLU A 81 -4.49 0.89 23.81
C GLU A 81 -5.10 2.19 23.25
N GLY A 82 -4.28 3.18 22.88
CA GLY A 82 -4.70 4.40 22.21
C GLY A 82 -3.55 5.17 21.56
N GLY A 83 -3.91 6.04 20.63
CA GLY A 83 -2.96 6.78 19.80
C GLY A 83 -2.02 7.72 20.56
N SER A 84 -2.46 8.35 21.65
CA SER A 84 -1.60 9.29 22.39
C SER A 84 -0.42 8.60 23.08
N ASP A 85 -0.57 7.36 23.56
CA ASP A 85 0.53 6.57 24.11
C ASP A 85 1.55 6.20 23.02
N ALA A 86 1.08 5.79 21.84
CA ALA A 86 1.94 5.48 20.69
C ALA A 86 2.66 6.73 20.15
N ALA A 87 1.99 7.88 20.13
CA ALA A 87 2.58 9.17 19.76
C ALA A 87 3.69 9.56 20.75
N ALA A 88 3.46 9.42 22.05
CA ALA A 88 4.47 9.69 23.07
C ALA A 88 5.70 8.78 22.93
N ALA A 89 5.51 7.50 22.60
CA ALA A 89 6.61 6.58 22.30
C ALA A 89 7.43 7.06 21.10
N LEU A 90 6.79 7.54 20.03
CA LEU A 90 7.47 8.08 18.86
C LEU A 90 8.23 9.37 19.17
N THR A 91 7.56 10.34 19.82
CA THR A 91 8.15 11.65 20.17
C THR A 91 9.35 11.51 21.10
N SER A 92 9.32 10.55 22.04
CA SER A 92 10.43 10.31 22.98
C SER A 92 11.63 9.60 22.38
N GLY A 93 11.52 9.06 21.16
CA GLY A 93 12.57 8.24 20.56
C GLY A 93 12.57 6.77 20.98
N ALA A 94 11.53 6.31 21.68
CA ALA A 94 11.42 4.91 22.12
C ALA A 94 11.13 3.95 20.94
N VAL A 95 10.54 4.46 19.86
CA VAL A 95 10.31 3.74 18.60
C VAL A 95 10.74 4.59 17.41
N ASP A 96 10.96 3.97 16.25
CA ASP A 96 11.42 4.65 15.03
C ASP A 96 10.24 5.24 14.24
N PHE A 97 9.13 4.51 14.20
CA PHE A 97 7.91 4.89 13.49
C PHE A 97 6.67 4.66 14.35
N SER A 98 5.55 5.25 13.95
CA SER A 98 4.26 4.96 14.54
C SER A 98 3.16 4.87 13.50
N GLY A 99 2.27 3.88 13.67
CA GLY A 99 0.97 3.84 13.04
C GLY A 99 -0.02 4.69 13.83
N ASN A 100 -0.31 5.90 13.35
CA ASN A 100 -1.13 6.83 14.12
C ASN A 100 -1.90 7.84 13.27
N ALA A 101 -2.77 8.61 13.92
CA ALA A 101 -3.54 9.66 13.26
C ALA A 101 -2.71 10.92 12.93
N MET A 102 -3.07 11.63 11.85
CA MET A 102 -2.48 12.92 11.45
C MET A 102 -2.58 13.98 12.54
N ASP A 103 -3.64 13.96 13.36
CA ASP A 103 -3.81 14.86 14.51
C ASP A 103 -2.57 14.88 15.42
N HIS A 104 -1.92 13.73 15.62
CA HIS A 104 -0.73 13.65 16.47
C HIS A 104 0.51 14.33 15.88
N VAL A 105 0.60 14.45 14.55
CA VAL A 105 1.66 15.24 13.91
C VAL A 105 1.45 16.73 14.21
N LEU A 106 0.22 17.21 14.04
CA LEU A 106 -0.15 18.59 14.34
C LEU A 106 0.07 18.93 15.81
N GLU A 107 -0.41 18.08 16.72
CA GLU A 107 -0.24 18.24 18.16
C GLU A 107 1.23 18.28 18.57
N ALA A 108 2.06 17.41 17.97
CA ALA A 108 3.50 17.41 18.21
C ALA A 108 4.16 18.72 17.75
N GLN A 109 3.81 19.22 16.56
CA GLN A 109 4.32 20.50 16.04
C GLN A 109 3.94 21.66 16.95
N MET A 110 2.69 21.70 17.42
CA MET A 110 2.23 22.70 18.39
C MET A 110 2.95 22.61 19.74
N ALA A 111 3.41 21.41 20.13
CA ALA A 111 4.23 21.17 21.32
C ALA A 111 5.74 21.37 21.09
N GLY A 112 6.16 21.72 19.87
CA GLY A 112 7.56 21.99 19.51
C GLY A 112 8.38 20.75 19.11
N ALA A 113 7.74 19.63 18.81
CA ALA A 113 8.35 18.44 18.24
C ALA A 113 8.07 18.34 16.73
N ASP A 114 9.05 17.86 15.95
CA ASP A 114 8.94 17.73 14.50
C ASP A 114 8.65 16.28 14.12
N LEU A 115 7.36 15.94 14.03
CA LEU A 115 6.87 14.69 13.46
C LEU A 115 6.36 14.93 12.04
N ARG A 116 6.38 13.90 11.21
CA ARG A 116 5.83 13.93 9.85
C ARG A 116 5.07 12.65 9.54
N MET A 117 3.97 12.77 8.81
CA MET A 117 3.33 11.63 8.16
C MET A 117 3.99 11.37 6.79
N LEU A 118 4.49 10.15 6.59
CA LEU A 118 5.13 9.74 5.33
C LEU A 118 4.16 9.03 4.38
N MET A 119 3.07 8.49 4.91
CA MET A 119 2.07 7.77 4.14
C MET A 119 0.74 7.79 4.88
N ASN A 120 -0.33 8.20 4.21
CA ASN A 120 -1.71 8.07 4.66
C ASN A 120 -2.27 6.67 4.35
N PHE A 121 -3.09 6.11 5.22
CA PHE A 121 -3.77 4.83 4.97
C PHE A 121 -5.24 5.03 4.63
N LEU A 122 -5.92 5.94 5.34
CA LEU A 122 -7.35 6.20 5.18
C LEU A 122 -7.64 7.67 4.87
N ASP A 123 -8.55 7.90 3.91
CA ASP A 123 -9.06 9.22 3.53
C ASP A 123 -10.32 9.60 4.35
N GLN A 124 -10.69 8.77 5.33
CA GLN A 124 -11.77 9.00 6.30
C GLN A 124 -11.41 8.49 7.70
N PRO A 125 -11.99 9.07 8.77
CA PRO A 125 -11.68 8.64 10.13
C PRO A 125 -12.03 7.19 10.47
N CYS A 126 -13.14 6.67 9.97
CA CYS A 126 -13.62 5.32 10.30
C CYS A 126 -13.74 5.02 11.81
N ALA A 127 -14.01 6.05 12.61
CA ALA A 127 -14.46 5.93 13.99
C ALA A 127 -15.99 6.00 14.06
N THR A 128 -16.59 5.30 15.02
CA THR A 128 -18.03 5.20 15.16
C THR A 128 -18.45 5.67 16.55
N LEU A 129 -19.34 6.66 16.60
CA LEU A 129 -20.03 7.04 17.83
C LEU A 129 -21.18 6.07 18.08
N ILE A 130 -21.11 5.32 19.17
CA ILE A 130 -22.12 4.35 19.58
C ILE A 130 -22.68 4.70 20.95
N VAL A 131 -23.96 4.41 21.18
CA VAL A 131 -24.63 4.58 22.48
C VAL A 131 -25.01 3.21 23.04
N ARG A 132 -24.89 3.02 24.36
CA ARG A 132 -25.40 1.83 25.04
C ARG A 132 -26.91 1.66 24.79
N SER A 133 -27.34 0.45 24.46
CA SER A 133 -28.71 0.20 23.95
C SER A 133 -29.84 0.63 24.89
N ASP A 134 -29.64 0.58 26.20
CA ASP A 134 -30.62 1.03 27.21
C ASP A 134 -30.78 2.56 27.26
N LEU A 135 -29.86 3.31 26.64
CA LEU A 135 -29.88 4.78 26.57
C LEU A 135 -30.22 5.31 25.17
N ALA A 136 -30.42 4.45 24.16
CA ALA A 136 -30.66 4.87 22.78
C ALA A 136 -31.96 5.67 22.58
N ASP A 137 -32.92 5.57 23.51
CA ASP A 137 -34.13 6.40 23.51
C ASP A 137 -33.90 7.81 24.09
N VAL A 138 -32.79 8.03 24.78
CA VAL A 138 -32.43 9.29 25.43
C VAL A 138 -31.33 10.02 24.65
N ILE A 139 -30.28 9.30 24.25
CA ILE A 139 -29.14 9.85 23.53
C ILE A 139 -29.24 9.37 22.08
N ARG A 140 -29.59 10.27 21.16
CA ARG A 140 -29.90 9.93 19.76
C ARG A 140 -28.93 10.54 18.76
N SER A 141 -28.09 11.45 19.21
CA SER A 141 -27.18 12.20 18.35
C SER A 141 -26.03 12.80 19.16
N PRO A 142 -24.98 13.33 18.51
CA PRO A 142 -23.96 14.12 19.19
C PRO A 142 -24.50 15.33 19.98
N ALA A 143 -25.70 15.84 19.67
CA ALA A 143 -26.33 16.93 20.41
C ALA A 143 -26.78 16.53 21.83
N ASP A 144 -26.92 15.22 22.08
CA ASP A 144 -27.43 14.68 23.33
C ASP A 144 -26.30 14.23 24.28
N LEU A 145 -25.03 14.55 23.98
CA LEU A 145 -23.89 14.11 24.80
C LEU A 145 -23.78 14.87 26.13
N ALA A 146 -24.41 16.04 26.26
CA ALA A 146 -24.32 16.86 27.46
C ALA A 146 -24.82 16.10 28.70
N GLY A 147 -23.99 16.05 29.75
CA GLY A 147 -24.25 15.36 31.01
C GLY A 147 -23.90 13.87 31.00
N HIS A 148 -23.46 13.32 29.87
CA HIS A 148 -23.17 11.89 29.72
C HIS A 148 -21.67 11.59 29.72
N THR A 149 -21.37 10.31 29.96
CA THR A 149 -19.99 9.80 29.94
C THR A 149 -19.67 9.19 28.57
N VAL A 150 -18.62 9.69 27.92
CA VAL A 150 -18.19 9.26 26.59
C VAL A 150 -16.84 8.54 26.69
N GLY A 151 -16.82 7.25 26.39
CA GLY A 151 -15.60 6.46 26.31
C GLY A 151 -14.78 6.80 25.06
N VAL A 152 -13.49 7.01 25.25
CA VAL A 152 -12.49 7.24 24.20
C VAL A 152 -11.30 6.32 24.46
N THR A 153 -10.46 6.07 23.45
CA THR A 153 -9.31 5.17 23.61
C THR A 153 -8.31 5.75 24.63
N ARG A 154 -7.94 7.01 24.42
CA ARG A 154 -7.19 7.87 25.34
C ARG A 154 -7.60 9.34 25.20
N LEU A 155 -7.41 10.14 26.24
CA LEU A 155 -7.47 11.58 26.12
C LEU A 155 -6.32 12.06 25.23
N GLY A 156 -6.65 13.01 24.36
CA GLY A 156 -5.74 13.49 23.31
C GLY A 156 -5.53 12.50 22.16
N SER A 157 -6.23 11.36 22.11
CA SER A 157 -6.24 10.52 20.90
C SER A 157 -7.22 11.05 19.85
N ALA A 158 -7.08 10.56 18.62
CA ALA A 158 -8.04 10.84 17.55
C ALA A 158 -9.51 10.58 17.94
N THR A 159 -9.81 9.53 18.72
CA THR A 159 -11.20 9.27 19.18
C THR A 159 -11.71 10.37 20.13
N HIS A 160 -10.84 10.94 20.95
CA HIS A 160 -11.18 12.08 21.79
C HIS A 160 -11.39 13.34 20.94
N THR A 161 -10.47 13.64 20.02
CA THR A 161 -10.55 14.80 19.13
C THR A 161 -11.81 14.77 18.26
N LEU A 162 -12.13 13.63 17.64
CA LEU A 162 -13.36 13.44 16.88
C LEU A 162 -14.61 13.62 17.73
N THR A 163 -14.60 13.12 18.98
CA THR A 163 -15.73 13.33 19.91
C THR A 163 -15.98 14.82 20.14
N VAL A 164 -14.92 15.60 20.38
CA VAL A 164 -15.00 17.05 20.57
C VAL A 164 -15.53 17.73 19.30
N PHE A 165 -15.02 17.36 18.13
CA PHE A 165 -15.46 17.94 16.86
C PHE A 165 -16.95 17.69 16.58
N VAL A 166 -17.42 16.45 16.72
CA VAL A 166 -18.82 16.12 16.42
C VAL A 166 -19.79 16.69 17.47
N ALA A 167 -19.36 16.76 18.74
CA ALA A 167 -20.13 17.42 19.80
C ALA A 167 -20.25 18.92 19.53
N ALA A 168 -19.14 19.59 19.24
CA ALA A 168 -19.12 21.02 18.99
C ALA A 168 -19.89 21.40 17.71
N ASN A 169 -19.78 20.62 16.64
CA ASN A 169 -20.62 20.79 15.43
C ASN A 169 -22.12 20.66 15.75
N ALA A 170 -22.48 19.85 16.74
CA ALA A 170 -23.85 19.71 17.23
C ALA A 170 -24.25 20.74 18.31
N GLY A 171 -23.39 21.71 18.62
CA GLY A 171 -23.65 22.77 19.61
C GLY A 171 -23.42 22.37 21.06
N VAL A 172 -22.73 21.26 21.32
CA VAL A 172 -22.36 20.77 22.66
C VAL A 172 -20.92 21.16 22.97
N ALA A 173 -20.72 21.88 24.08
CA ALA A 173 -19.38 22.27 24.53
C ALA A 173 -18.58 21.06 25.04
N ALA A 174 -17.25 21.10 24.89
CA ALA A 174 -16.37 20.00 25.31
C ALA A 174 -16.42 19.70 26.82
N ASP A 175 -16.77 20.69 27.65
CA ASP A 175 -16.93 20.54 29.10
C ASP A 175 -18.37 20.17 29.52
N ALA A 176 -19.29 20.04 28.55
CA ALA A 176 -20.67 19.63 28.81
C ALA A 176 -20.81 18.11 28.96
N PHE A 177 -19.83 17.31 28.56
CA PHE A 177 -19.79 15.85 28.71
C PHE A 177 -18.49 15.41 29.39
N THR A 178 -18.43 14.17 29.87
CA THR A 178 -17.22 13.62 30.51
C THR A 178 -16.57 12.59 29.60
N ALA A 179 -15.41 12.91 29.01
CA ALA A 179 -14.60 11.95 28.29
C ALA A 179 -13.84 11.03 29.27
N VAL A 180 -13.88 9.71 29.05
CA VAL A 180 -13.20 8.71 29.90
C VAL A 180 -12.32 7.82 29.04
N GLU A 181 -11.07 7.64 29.48
CA GLU A 181 -10.12 6.72 28.85
C GLU A 181 -10.50 5.28 29.18
N VAL A 182 -10.86 4.51 28.16
CA VAL A 182 -11.25 3.11 28.32
C VAL A 182 -10.38 2.16 27.50
N GLY A 183 -9.47 2.64 26.65
CA GLY A 183 -8.71 1.81 25.72
C GLY A 183 -9.56 1.23 24.58
N SER A 184 -8.93 0.86 23.47
CA SER A 184 -9.66 0.26 22.33
C SER A 184 -10.20 -1.12 22.68
N ALA A 185 -9.34 -2.01 23.20
CA ALA A 185 -9.70 -3.40 23.44
C ALA A 185 -10.62 -3.59 24.66
N THR A 186 -10.51 -2.70 25.64
CA THR A 186 -11.32 -2.74 26.88
C THR A 186 -12.60 -1.90 26.80
N MET A 187 -12.85 -1.21 25.70
CA MET A 187 -14.07 -0.42 25.48
C MET A 187 -15.37 -1.24 25.59
N PRO A 188 -15.48 -2.46 25.01
CA PRO A 188 -16.68 -3.28 25.18
C PRO A 188 -17.03 -3.55 26.64
N ASP A 189 -16.04 -3.90 27.45
CA ASP A 189 -16.24 -4.18 28.87
C ASP A 189 -16.64 -2.94 29.67
N ALA A 190 -16.05 -1.77 29.35
CA ALA A 190 -16.43 -0.51 29.98
C ALA A 190 -17.89 -0.13 29.69
N LEU A 191 -18.36 -0.34 28.44
CA LEU A 191 -19.75 -0.08 28.05
C LEU A 191 -20.70 -1.07 28.73
N ARG A 192 -20.37 -2.37 28.74
CA ARG A 192 -21.15 -3.43 29.43
C ARG A 192 -21.24 -3.20 30.94
N ALA A 193 -20.17 -2.69 31.55
CA ALA A 193 -20.13 -2.38 32.98
C ALA A 193 -20.87 -1.07 33.34
N GLY A 194 -21.40 -0.34 32.35
CA GLY A 194 -22.06 0.94 32.56
C GLY A 194 -21.11 2.07 33.01
N GLN A 195 -19.81 1.91 32.79
CA GLN A 195 -18.82 2.95 33.10
C GLN A 195 -18.89 4.11 32.10
N ILE A 196 -19.37 3.83 30.89
CA ILE A 196 -19.60 4.80 29.82
C ILE A 196 -21.02 4.62 29.25
N ASP A 197 -21.62 5.73 28.81
CA ASP A 197 -22.95 5.76 28.20
C ASP A 197 -22.87 5.73 26.68
N VAL A 198 -21.84 6.39 26.15
CA VAL A 198 -21.53 6.53 24.73
C VAL A 198 -20.05 6.18 24.53
N ALA A 199 -19.65 5.73 23.35
CA ALA A 199 -18.25 5.57 23.01
C ALA A 199 -17.97 6.10 21.60
N MET A 200 -16.86 6.81 21.42
CA MET A 200 -16.25 7.00 20.10
C MET A 200 -15.25 5.87 19.90
N GLY A 201 -15.72 4.78 19.30
CA GLY A 201 -14.96 3.55 19.14
C GLY A 201 -14.40 3.38 17.74
N VAL A 202 -13.43 2.48 17.62
CA VAL A 202 -12.93 1.98 16.34
C VAL A 202 -13.35 0.53 16.18
N ALA A 203 -13.58 0.12 14.93
CA ALA A 203 -13.89 -1.26 14.62
C ALA A 203 -12.65 -2.15 14.82
N PRO A 204 -12.79 -3.42 15.23
CA PRO A 204 -14.04 -4.18 15.30
C PRO A 204 -14.83 -4.01 16.60
N TYR A 205 -14.28 -3.37 17.64
CA TYR A 205 -14.91 -3.31 18.97
C TYR A 205 -16.28 -2.60 18.96
N SER A 206 -16.42 -1.52 18.19
CA SER A 206 -17.73 -0.89 17.99
C SER A 206 -18.71 -1.78 17.23
N THR A 207 -18.22 -2.53 16.24
CA THR A 207 -19.00 -3.51 15.46
C THR A 207 -19.48 -4.68 16.32
N GLU A 208 -18.62 -5.21 17.20
CA GLU A 208 -18.95 -6.26 18.16
C GLU A 208 -20.17 -5.86 19.03
N LEU A 209 -20.11 -4.69 19.66
CA LEU A 209 -21.17 -4.19 20.54
C LEU A 209 -22.50 -3.98 19.80
N VAL A 210 -22.44 -3.48 18.57
CA VAL A 210 -23.63 -3.28 17.73
C VAL A 210 -24.22 -4.62 17.29
N ASN A 211 -23.38 -5.57 16.87
CA ASN A 211 -23.81 -6.92 16.48
C ASN A 211 -24.43 -7.69 17.65
N ALA A 212 -23.91 -7.49 18.87
CA ALA A 212 -24.46 -8.06 20.10
C ALA A 212 -25.80 -7.41 20.53
N GLY A 213 -26.20 -6.31 19.90
CA GLY A 213 -27.37 -5.52 20.30
C GLY A 213 -27.18 -4.74 21.60
N GLU A 214 -25.94 -4.61 22.06
CA GLU A 214 -25.55 -3.92 23.30
C GLU A 214 -25.33 -2.41 23.09
N ALA A 215 -25.12 -2.00 21.84
CA ALA A 215 -25.04 -0.60 21.44
C ALA A 215 -25.77 -0.31 20.12
N GLN A 216 -26.08 0.97 19.88
CA GLN A 216 -26.61 1.49 18.62
C GLN A 216 -25.66 2.54 18.04
N VAL A 217 -25.55 2.59 16.71
CA VAL A 217 -24.74 3.60 16.01
C VAL A 217 -25.48 4.94 16.01
N LEU A 218 -24.85 5.97 16.55
CA LEU A 218 -25.30 7.36 16.45
C LEU A 218 -24.70 8.06 15.22
N LEU A 219 -23.42 7.77 14.93
CA LEU A 219 -22.68 8.36 13.82
C LEU A 219 -21.55 7.41 13.39
N ASP A 220 -21.43 7.14 12.10
CA ASP A 220 -20.36 6.34 11.52
C ASP A 220 -19.48 7.19 10.61
N LEU A 221 -18.30 7.58 11.09
CA LEU A 221 -17.32 8.38 10.34
C LEU A 221 -16.50 7.54 9.34
N CYS A 222 -16.93 6.32 9.03
CA CYS A 222 -16.47 5.57 7.87
C CYS A 222 -17.38 5.75 6.65
N GLN A 223 -18.55 6.39 6.83
CA GLN A 223 -19.47 6.69 5.73
C GLN A 223 -19.23 8.10 5.17
N PRO A 224 -18.96 8.27 3.86
CA PRO A 224 -18.67 9.58 3.27
C PRO A 224 -19.73 10.65 3.56
N ALA A 225 -21.01 10.27 3.55
CA ALA A 225 -22.12 11.20 3.82
C ALA A 225 -22.13 11.67 5.28
N ALA A 226 -21.84 10.78 6.23
CA ALA A 226 -21.76 11.13 7.65
C ALA A 226 -20.55 12.01 7.92
N VAL A 227 -19.39 11.69 7.32
CA VAL A 227 -18.18 12.52 7.37
C VAL A 227 -18.44 13.92 6.82
N GLN A 228 -19.11 14.03 5.66
CA GLN A 228 -19.47 15.32 5.07
C GLN A 228 -20.37 16.16 6.00
N ALA A 229 -21.35 15.54 6.64
CA ALA A 229 -22.29 16.22 7.53
C ALA A 229 -21.68 16.61 8.88
N ALA A 230 -20.81 15.75 9.42
CA ALA A 230 -20.25 15.92 10.76
C ALA A 230 -19.01 16.82 10.78
N ILE A 231 -18.14 16.72 9.77
CA ILE A 231 -16.82 17.35 9.76
C ILE A 231 -16.41 17.92 8.38
N GLY A 232 -17.36 18.07 7.45
CA GLY A 232 -17.14 18.84 6.22
C GLY A 232 -16.45 18.11 5.06
N GLY A 233 -16.05 16.85 5.24
CA GLY A 233 -15.52 16.00 4.17
C GLY A 233 -14.39 15.08 4.63
N GLY A 234 -13.93 14.19 3.73
CA GLY A 234 -12.81 13.29 3.99
C GLY A 234 -11.50 14.04 4.30
N MET A 235 -10.64 13.40 5.06
CA MET A 235 -9.37 13.94 5.54
C MET A 235 -8.38 12.78 5.75
N PRO A 236 -7.06 13.02 5.60
CA PRO A 236 -6.04 12.08 6.04
C PRO A 236 -6.30 11.72 7.51
N PHE A 237 -6.32 10.43 7.81
CA PHE A 237 -6.58 9.95 9.15
C PHE A 237 -5.39 9.20 9.70
N THR A 238 -5.36 7.87 9.62
CA THR A 238 -4.22 7.07 10.07
C THR A 238 -3.17 6.92 8.99
N GLY A 239 -1.92 6.77 9.41
CA GLY A 239 -0.80 6.61 8.50
C GLY A 239 0.50 6.22 9.21
N LEU A 240 1.58 6.19 8.44
CA LEU A 240 2.95 6.06 8.93
C LEU A 240 3.48 7.43 9.36
N LEU A 241 3.78 7.58 10.65
CA LEU A 241 4.43 8.75 11.23
C LEU A 241 5.87 8.42 11.59
N THR A 242 6.75 9.41 11.50
CA THR A 242 8.08 9.36 12.08
C THR A 242 8.54 10.76 12.53
N ARG A 243 9.74 10.83 13.12
CA ARG A 243 10.39 12.10 13.46
C ARG A 243 11.21 12.63 12.28
N ALA A 244 11.34 13.94 12.19
CA ALA A 244 12.18 14.56 11.15
C ALA A 244 13.66 14.18 11.25
N ASP A 245 14.17 13.86 12.44
CA ASP A 245 15.55 13.39 12.62
C ASP A 245 15.77 12.00 12.00
N VAL A 246 14.81 11.09 12.14
CA VAL A 246 14.84 9.76 11.48
C VAL A 246 14.88 9.92 9.96
N ILE A 247 14.09 10.83 9.41
CA ILE A 247 14.09 11.14 7.97
C ILE A 247 15.46 11.67 7.52
N ALA A 248 16.05 12.59 8.28
CA ALA A 248 17.32 13.21 7.93
C ALA A 248 18.51 12.24 8.06
N ASP A 249 18.52 11.43 9.12
CA ASP A 249 19.63 10.53 9.44
C ASP A 249 19.56 9.20 8.68
N GLN A 250 18.35 8.71 8.38
CA GLN A 250 18.10 7.39 7.78
C GLN A 250 16.99 7.44 6.69
N PRO A 251 17.13 8.29 5.65
CA PRO A 251 16.12 8.43 4.61
C PRO A 251 15.89 7.13 3.82
N ASP A 252 16.91 6.30 3.65
CA ASP A 252 16.79 5.01 2.97
C ASP A 252 15.91 4.02 3.77
N VAL A 253 16.01 4.06 5.09
CA VAL A 253 15.20 3.23 6.00
C VAL A 253 13.74 3.69 5.94
N ALA A 254 13.49 4.99 6.03
CA ALA A 254 12.16 5.55 5.87
C ALA A 254 11.53 5.15 4.52
N GLN A 255 12.29 5.23 3.42
CA GLN A 255 11.83 4.80 2.09
C GLN A 255 11.49 3.31 2.05
N ARG A 256 12.31 2.44 2.64
CA ARG A 256 12.07 0.98 2.69
C ARG A 256 10.80 0.63 3.48
N VAL A 257 10.54 1.33 4.59
CA VAL A 257 9.28 1.17 5.35
C VAL A 257 8.09 1.61 4.50
N VAL A 258 8.17 2.77 3.83
CA VAL A 258 7.10 3.26 2.93
C VAL A 258 6.88 2.28 1.77
N ASN A 259 7.93 1.75 1.13
CA ASN A 259 7.81 0.77 0.05
C ASN A 259 6.98 -0.45 0.47
N ALA A 260 7.29 -1.03 1.64
CA ALA A 260 6.57 -2.18 2.17
C ALA A 260 5.09 -1.87 2.43
N LEU A 261 4.81 -0.68 2.98
CA LEU A 261 3.44 -0.26 3.30
C LEU A 261 2.63 0.13 2.05
N VAL A 262 3.25 0.70 1.02
CA VAL A 262 2.56 0.93 -0.27
C VAL A 262 2.16 -0.39 -0.93
N LYS A 263 3.01 -1.41 -0.88
CA LYS A 263 2.64 -2.77 -1.34
C LYS A 263 1.43 -3.31 -0.57
N ALA A 264 1.41 -3.14 0.76
CA ALA A 264 0.26 -3.52 1.57
C ALA A 264 -1.00 -2.70 1.25
N GLN A 265 -0.89 -1.38 1.08
CA GLN A 265 -2.01 -0.50 0.69
C GLN A 265 -2.62 -0.95 -0.63
N ARG A 266 -1.80 -1.22 -1.65
CA ARG A 266 -2.26 -1.73 -2.94
C ARG A 266 -2.94 -3.09 -2.82
N PHE A 267 -2.44 -3.97 -1.96
CA PHE A 267 -3.11 -5.24 -1.70
C PHE A 267 -4.51 -5.00 -1.10
N ILE A 268 -4.60 -4.16 -0.06
CA ILE A 268 -5.87 -3.82 0.62
C ILE A 268 -6.89 -3.24 -0.36
N THR A 269 -6.48 -2.34 -1.25
CA THR A 269 -7.42 -1.66 -2.17
C THR A 269 -7.79 -2.49 -3.41
N SER A 270 -7.12 -3.62 -3.66
CA SER A 270 -7.36 -4.47 -4.83
C SER A 270 -7.97 -5.84 -4.53
N HIS A 271 -8.10 -6.21 -3.26
CA HIS A 271 -8.59 -7.52 -2.83
C HIS A 271 -9.87 -7.42 -1.99
N SER A 272 -10.63 -8.51 -1.92
CA SER A 272 -11.80 -8.58 -1.03
C SER A 272 -11.38 -8.70 0.44
N ALA A 273 -12.31 -8.40 1.35
CA ALA A 273 -12.09 -8.59 2.78
C ALA A 273 -11.74 -10.06 3.12
N GLU A 274 -12.33 -11.03 2.40
CA GLU A 274 -12.02 -12.45 2.57
C GLU A 274 -10.59 -12.81 2.18
N GLU A 275 -10.12 -12.28 1.04
CA GLU A 275 -8.76 -12.50 0.54
C GLU A 275 -7.72 -11.88 1.48
N ILE A 276 -7.99 -10.67 1.98
CA ILE A 276 -7.14 -9.98 2.94
C ILE A 276 -7.07 -10.75 4.25
N VAL A 277 -8.20 -11.17 4.81
CA VAL A 277 -8.22 -11.94 6.05
C VAL A 277 -7.52 -13.30 5.90
N ALA A 278 -7.60 -13.92 4.73
CA ALA A 278 -6.88 -15.17 4.44
C ALA A 278 -5.35 -15.00 4.45
N ALA A 279 -4.85 -13.78 4.22
CA ALA A 279 -3.42 -13.45 4.31
C ALA A 279 -2.96 -13.10 5.74
N LEU A 280 -3.88 -12.88 6.68
CA LEU A 280 -3.54 -12.44 8.03
C LEU A 280 -3.42 -13.61 9.03
N PRO A 281 -2.48 -13.53 9.99
CA PRO A 281 -2.48 -14.43 11.15
C PRO A 281 -3.75 -14.26 11.99
N THR A 282 -4.24 -15.35 12.59
CA THR A 282 -5.39 -15.30 13.51
C THR A 282 -5.19 -14.37 14.70
N ALA A 283 -3.94 -14.19 15.14
CA ALA A 283 -3.59 -13.24 16.19
C ALA A 283 -3.93 -11.78 15.83
N VAL A 284 -3.92 -11.41 14.55
CA VAL A 284 -4.27 -10.04 14.10
C VAL A 284 -5.78 -9.84 14.13
N ILE A 285 -6.54 -10.86 13.72
CA ILE A 285 -8.01 -10.84 13.62
C ILE A 285 -8.66 -10.67 15.00
N GLY A 286 -8.02 -11.19 16.05
CA GLY A 286 -8.53 -11.14 17.42
C GLY A 286 -9.60 -12.22 17.70
N ASN A 287 -10.45 -11.97 18.70
CA ASN A 287 -11.35 -13.00 19.24
C ASN A 287 -12.68 -13.16 18.48
N ASP A 288 -13.11 -12.14 17.72
CA ASP A 288 -14.36 -12.15 16.95
C ASP A 288 -14.06 -11.96 15.46
N ASP A 289 -13.76 -13.08 14.77
CA ASP A 289 -13.49 -13.10 13.33
C ASP A 289 -14.66 -12.54 12.50
N ALA A 290 -15.90 -12.80 12.91
CA ALA A 290 -17.08 -12.31 12.19
C ALA A 290 -17.20 -10.78 12.27
N ALA A 291 -17.04 -10.22 13.47
CA ALA A 291 -17.00 -8.76 13.65
C ALA A 291 -15.81 -8.14 12.91
N TYR A 292 -14.64 -8.77 12.92
CA TYR A 292 -13.47 -8.28 12.18
C TYR A 292 -13.70 -8.26 10.67
N ARG A 293 -14.23 -9.34 10.07
CA ARG A 293 -14.54 -9.38 8.63
C ARG A 293 -15.55 -8.32 8.22
N GLN A 294 -16.61 -8.16 9.01
CA GLN A 294 -17.61 -7.12 8.78
C GLN A 294 -17.00 -5.72 8.89
N ALA A 295 -16.22 -5.48 9.94
CA ALA A 295 -15.50 -4.24 10.15
C ALA A 295 -14.57 -3.92 8.98
N LEU A 296 -13.73 -4.87 8.58
CA LEU A 296 -12.81 -4.73 7.45
C LEU A 296 -13.57 -4.37 6.17
N ALA A 297 -14.61 -5.14 5.83
CA ALA A 297 -15.41 -4.88 4.63
C ALA A 297 -16.01 -3.46 4.63
N ALA A 298 -16.46 -2.97 5.79
CA ALA A 298 -16.96 -1.61 5.94
C ALA A 298 -15.86 -0.54 5.86
N THR A 299 -14.63 -0.86 6.28
CA THR A 299 -13.47 0.05 6.22
C THR A 299 -12.82 0.14 4.84
N LEU A 300 -12.88 -0.93 4.02
CA LEU A 300 -12.21 -0.98 2.70
C LEU A 300 -12.43 0.27 1.82
N PRO A 301 -13.64 0.83 1.68
CA PRO A 301 -13.86 2.01 0.84
C PRO A 301 -13.16 3.29 1.32
N ALA A 302 -12.73 3.34 2.58
CA ALA A 302 -12.05 4.49 3.16
C ALA A 302 -10.53 4.45 2.98
N PHE A 303 -9.95 3.30 2.63
CA PHE A 303 -8.51 3.22 2.35
C PHE A 303 -8.14 4.06 1.12
N SER A 304 -7.04 4.79 1.25
CA SER A 304 -6.55 5.69 0.22
C SER A 304 -6.24 4.96 -1.08
N GLN A 305 -6.85 5.43 -2.17
CA GLN A 305 -6.61 4.91 -3.52
C GLN A 305 -5.34 5.51 -4.15
N ALA A 306 -4.74 6.50 -3.50
CA ALA A 306 -3.59 7.23 -3.99
C ALA A 306 -2.29 6.68 -3.40
N ASP A 307 -2.12 5.36 -3.31
CA ASP A 307 -0.92 4.72 -2.71
C ASP A 307 -0.54 5.27 -1.32
N GLY A 308 -1.49 5.91 -0.64
CA GLY A 308 -1.23 6.62 0.61
C GLY A 308 -0.55 7.98 0.51
N ALA A 309 -0.54 8.63 -0.65
CA ALA A 309 -0.17 10.04 -0.74
C ALA A 309 -1.16 10.90 0.07
N ILE A 310 -0.65 11.83 0.86
CA ILE A 310 -1.45 12.78 1.63
C ILE A 310 -2.07 13.80 0.65
N ASP A 311 -3.39 13.96 0.69
CA ASP A 311 -4.12 15.01 -0.05
C ASP A 311 -4.04 16.35 0.72
N PRO A 312 -3.41 17.40 0.14
CA PRO A 312 -3.34 18.71 0.77
C PRO A 312 -4.71 19.32 1.09
N ALA A 313 -5.74 19.07 0.27
CA ALA A 313 -7.09 19.61 0.52
C ALA A 313 -7.78 18.90 1.69
N GLY A 314 -7.53 17.60 1.86
CA GLY A 314 -7.92 16.86 3.06
C GLY A 314 -7.21 17.36 4.33
N LEU A 315 -5.91 17.64 4.24
CA LEU A 315 -5.15 18.23 5.36
C LEU A 315 -5.66 19.63 5.73
N GLU A 316 -5.93 20.49 4.76
CA GLU A 316 -6.48 21.83 5.01
C GLU A 316 -7.82 21.76 5.77
N ARG A 317 -8.68 20.79 5.42
CA ARG A 317 -9.93 20.54 6.16
C ARG A 317 -9.67 20.14 7.61
N LEU A 318 -8.72 19.25 7.87
CA LEU A 318 -8.34 18.88 9.24
C LEU A 318 -7.88 20.12 10.04
N LEU A 319 -7.01 20.94 9.46
CA LEU A 319 -6.54 22.16 10.11
C LEU A 319 -7.67 23.15 10.38
N GLU A 320 -8.64 23.26 9.47
CA GLU A 320 -9.81 24.12 9.66
C GLU A 320 -10.74 23.61 10.77
N LEU A 321 -10.89 22.30 10.92
CA LEU A 321 -11.60 21.72 12.08
C LEU A 321 -10.90 22.10 13.39
N HIS A 322 -9.57 21.95 13.45
CA HIS A 322 -8.82 22.32 14.63
C HIS A 322 -8.90 23.82 14.97
N LYS A 323 -8.99 24.71 13.97
CA LYS A 323 -9.27 26.14 14.19
C LYS A 323 -10.69 26.38 14.67
N THR A 324 -11.67 25.78 13.99
CA THR A 324 -13.09 25.92 14.29
C THR A 324 -13.40 25.51 15.74
N PHE A 325 -12.75 24.44 16.21
CA PHE A 325 -12.96 23.89 17.54
C PHE A 325 -11.93 24.36 18.58
N GLY A 326 -11.06 25.32 18.22
CA GLY A 326 -10.25 26.10 19.16
C GLY A 326 -8.92 25.48 19.61
N THR A 327 -8.53 24.32 19.05
CA THR A 327 -7.20 23.74 19.25
C THR A 327 -6.10 24.54 18.56
N ILE A 328 -6.33 24.99 17.32
CA ILE A 328 -5.48 25.99 16.66
C ILE A 328 -6.09 27.37 16.92
N THR A 329 -5.29 28.29 17.45
CA THR A 329 -5.68 29.67 17.71
C THR A 329 -4.89 30.63 16.82
N GLU A 330 -5.26 31.91 16.81
CA GLU A 330 -4.51 32.96 16.10
C GLU A 330 -3.03 33.06 16.52
N THR A 331 -2.68 32.56 17.71
CA THR A 331 -1.31 32.53 18.21
C THR A 331 -0.56 31.23 17.93
N THR A 332 -1.27 30.20 17.46
CA THR A 332 -0.68 28.90 17.14
C THR A 332 0.02 28.99 15.79
N GLN A 333 1.34 28.76 15.77
CA GLN A 333 2.09 28.66 14.53
C GLN A 333 2.04 27.22 14.04
N VAL A 334 1.43 27.01 12.87
CA VAL A 334 1.41 25.71 12.18
C VAL A 334 2.06 25.87 10.82
N ASP A 335 3.13 25.12 10.58
CA ASP A 335 3.72 24.96 9.27
C ASP A 335 3.16 23.70 8.62
N GLN A 336 2.21 23.90 7.71
CA GLN A 336 1.52 22.80 7.02
C GLN A 336 2.48 21.94 6.18
N SER A 337 3.55 22.54 5.67
CA SER A 337 4.49 21.87 4.77
C SER A 337 5.40 20.87 5.50
N SER A 338 5.51 20.96 6.82
CA SER A 338 6.26 20.02 7.65
C SER A 338 5.39 18.96 8.33
N LEU A 339 4.06 18.96 8.12
CA LEU A 339 3.17 17.94 8.69
C LEU A 339 3.26 16.59 7.96
N TYR A 340 3.69 16.58 6.70
CA TYR A 340 3.78 15.37 5.90
C TYR A 340 4.91 15.46 4.88
N ASP A 341 5.30 14.31 4.34
CA ASP A 341 6.31 14.21 3.29
C ASP A 341 5.88 13.17 2.24
N ASN A 342 5.32 13.66 1.13
CA ASN A 342 4.88 12.83 0.02
C ASN A 342 6.04 12.32 -0.85
N GLU A 343 7.27 12.83 -0.69
CA GLU A 343 8.40 12.47 -1.56
C GLU A 343 8.69 10.97 -1.51
N PHE A 344 8.42 10.30 -0.39
CA PHE A 344 8.62 8.86 -0.24
C PHE A 344 7.63 8.02 -1.06
N VAL A 345 6.34 8.39 -1.05
CA VAL A 345 5.31 7.73 -1.87
C VAL A 345 5.53 8.05 -3.35
N GLU A 346 5.89 9.29 -3.67
CA GLU A 346 6.22 9.72 -5.04
C GLU A 346 7.47 9.02 -5.57
N SER A 347 8.50 8.84 -4.74
CA SER A 347 9.71 8.09 -5.10
C SER A 347 9.41 6.62 -5.34
N PHE A 348 8.59 5.98 -4.49
CA PHE A 348 8.11 4.61 -4.77
C PHE A 348 7.37 4.56 -6.09
N ARG A 349 6.46 5.50 -6.35
CA ARG A 349 5.72 5.57 -7.62
C ARG A 349 6.63 5.78 -8.81
N ALA A 350 7.62 6.65 -8.73
CA ALA A 350 8.55 6.92 -9.83
C ALA A 350 9.43 5.69 -10.13
N ALA A 351 10.04 5.09 -9.10
CA ALA A 351 10.82 3.87 -9.21
C ALA A 351 9.98 2.71 -9.76
N ASN A 352 8.70 2.67 -9.37
CA ASN A 352 7.76 1.68 -9.85
C ASN A 352 6.94 2.15 -11.06
N ALA A 353 7.13 3.34 -11.61
CA ALA A 353 6.44 3.82 -12.81
C ALA A 353 7.16 3.28 -14.05
N GLU A 354 8.49 3.25 -14.00
CA GLU A 354 9.30 2.42 -14.92
C GLU A 354 8.97 0.95 -14.71
N ALA A 355 8.76 0.51 -13.47
CA ALA A 355 8.24 -0.83 -13.22
C ALA A 355 6.77 -1.00 -13.62
N THR A 356 5.92 0.04 -13.79
CA THR A 356 4.50 -0.07 -14.18
C THR A 356 4.32 0.03 -15.70
N VAL A 357 5.30 0.62 -16.40
CA VAL A 357 5.60 0.28 -17.79
C VAL A 357 5.99 -1.21 -17.91
N THR A 358 6.42 -1.83 -16.81
CA THR A 358 6.87 -3.24 -16.73
C THR A 358 5.94 -4.19 -15.91
N ALA A 359 4.87 -3.70 -15.25
CA ALA A 359 4.12 -4.40 -14.19
C ALA A 359 2.61 -4.08 -14.18
N GLY A 360 2.03 -3.73 -15.34
CA GLY A 360 0.68 -4.22 -15.63
C GLY A 360 0.82 -5.70 -15.98
N THR A 361 0.78 -6.59 -14.98
CA THR A 361 1.25 -7.99 -15.09
C THR A 361 0.33 -8.91 -15.89
N GLY A 362 0.24 -8.62 -17.17
CA GLY A 362 -0.21 -9.49 -18.24
C GLY A 362 0.21 -8.86 -19.58
N PRO A 363 0.49 -9.67 -20.62
CA PRO A 363 0.69 -9.18 -21.99
C PRO A 363 -0.31 -8.07 -22.34
N GLN A 364 0.11 -6.97 -22.98
CA GLN A 364 -0.82 -5.94 -23.49
C GLN A 364 -0.68 -5.78 -25.01
N LEU A 365 -1.81 -5.63 -25.70
CA LEU A 365 -1.82 -5.20 -27.09
C LEU A 365 -2.17 -3.72 -27.15
N THR A 366 -1.33 -2.97 -27.85
CA THR A 366 -1.59 -1.59 -28.19
C THR A 366 -2.30 -1.55 -29.55
N PHE A 367 -3.27 -0.65 -29.66
CA PHE A 367 -4.00 -0.31 -30.88
C PHE A 367 -3.87 1.21 -31.09
N GLY A 368 -3.61 1.63 -32.32
CA GLY A 368 -3.47 3.06 -32.64
C GLY A 368 -4.12 3.42 -33.97
N ASN A 369 -4.57 4.67 -34.06
CA ASN A 369 -4.91 5.36 -35.31
C ASN A 369 -4.38 6.81 -35.20
N GLY A 370 -3.22 7.07 -35.80
CA GLY A 370 -2.51 8.36 -35.66
C GLY A 370 -2.09 8.62 -34.21
N ASP A 371 -2.40 9.82 -33.70
CA ASP A 371 -2.10 10.22 -32.31
C ASP A 371 -3.00 9.51 -31.26
N ASN A 372 -4.09 8.86 -31.70
CA ASN A 372 -4.98 8.12 -30.81
C ASN A 372 -4.44 6.70 -30.60
N VAL A 373 -3.74 6.50 -29.49
CA VAL A 373 -3.18 5.20 -29.10
C VAL A 373 -3.82 4.72 -27.80
N SER A 374 -4.20 3.45 -27.76
CA SER A 374 -4.77 2.79 -26.58
C SER A 374 -4.12 1.43 -26.36
N SER A 375 -3.81 1.11 -25.10
CA SER A 375 -3.27 -0.20 -24.71
C SER A 375 -4.32 -1.00 -23.93
N VAL A 376 -4.46 -2.27 -24.26
CA VAL A 376 -5.46 -3.17 -23.66
C VAL A 376 -4.76 -4.42 -23.15
N SER A 377 -4.99 -4.76 -21.88
CA SER A 377 -4.40 -5.97 -21.29
C SER A 377 -5.01 -7.25 -21.87
N LEU A 378 -4.22 -8.31 -21.93
CA LEU A 378 -4.65 -9.64 -22.33
C LEU A 378 -5.80 -10.15 -21.46
N ALA A 379 -5.79 -9.83 -20.16
CA ALA A 379 -6.89 -10.15 -19.26
C ALA A 379 -8.21 -9.53 -19.75
N LYS A 380 -8.17 -8.26 -20.16
CA LYS A 380 -9.34 -7.54 -20.70
C LYS A 380 -9.76 -8.06 -22.08
N LEU A 381 -8.80 -8.44 -22.94
CA LEU A 381 -9.11 -9.07 -24.23
C LEU A 381 -9.76 -10.45 -24.08
N LYS A 382 -9.28 -11.28 -23.15
CA LYS A 382 -9.86 -12.60 -22.85
C LYS A 382 -11.31 -12.52 -22.35
N THR A 383 -11.69 -11.43 -21.67
CA THR A 383 -13.09 -11.21 -21.27
C THR A 383 -13.96 -10.67 -22.40
N ALA A 384 -13.37 -10.01 -23.40
CA ALA A 384 -14.11 -9.30 -24.45
C ALA A 384 -14.24 -10.09 -25.76
N LEU A 385 -13.31 -11.00 -26.05
CA LEU A 385 -13.23 -11.72 -27.32
C LEU A 385 -13.13 -13.24 -27.09
N PRO A 386 -13.65 -14.05 -28.02
CA PRO A 386 -13.52 -15.51 -27.94
C PRO A 386 -12.06 -15.93 -28.12
N VAL A 387 -11.52 -16.67 -27.14
CA VAL A 387 -10.21 -17.33 -27.27
C VAL A 387 -10.35 -18.54 -28.18
N VAL A 388 -9.49 -18.63 -29.18
CA VAL A 388 -9.48 -19.70 -30.19
C VAL A 388 -8.15 -20.45 -30.10
N THR A 389 -8.17 -21.74 -30.41
CA THR A 389 -6.97 -22.56 -30.60
C THR A 389 -6.74 -22.81 -32.08
N LEU A 390 -5.51 -22.58 -32.56
CA LEU A 390 -5.11 -22.77 -33.95
C LEU A 390 -3.86 -23.66 -34.03
N THR A 391 -3.90 -24.69 -34.88
CA THR A 391 -2.71 -25.46 -35.28
C THR A 391 -2.32 -25.05 -36.69
N VAL A 392 -1.06 -24.67 -36.88
CA VAL A 392 -0.51 -24.21 -38.16
C VAL A 392 0.90 -24.78 -38.36
N GLU A 393 1.29 -25.01 -39.62
CA GLU A 393 2.70 -25.26 -39.96
C GLU A 393 3.49 -23.97 -39.73
N ASP A 394 4.33 -23.96 -38.70
CA ASP A 394 5.06 -22.76 -38.31
C ASP A 394 6.44 -22.75 -38.96
N GLU A 395 6.66 -21.79 -39.85
CA GLU A 395 7.90 -21.67 -40.63
C GLU A 395 9.14 -21.42 -39.76
N VAL A 396 8.98 -20.87 -38.55
CA VAL A 396 10.09 -20.61 -37.63
C VAL A 396 10.60 -21.89 -37.00
N TYR A 397 9.68 -22.78 -36.65
CA TYR A 397 10.00 -24.04 -35.98
C TYR A 397 10.12 -25.22 -36.95
N ASP A 398 9.78 -25.00 -38.23
CA ASP A 398 9.74 -26.00 -39.31
C ASP A 398 8.94 -27.25 -38.93
N ARG A 399 7.81 -27.02 -38.24
CA ARG A 399 6.90 -28.07 -37.76
C ARG A 399 5.52 -27.51 -37.41
N PRO A 400 4.49 -28.36 -37.27
CA PRO A 400 3.21 -27.95 -36.71
C PRO A 400 3.38 -27.40 -35.29
N LYS A 401 2.74 -26.26 -35.03
CA LYS A 401 2.62 -25.64 -33.72
C LYS A 401 1.17 -25.34 -33.41
N THR A 402 0.80 -25.47 -32.14
CA THR A 402 -0.56 -25.18 -31.65
C THR A 402 -0.55 -24.00 -30.71
N TYR A 403 -1.40 -23.01 -30.98
CA TYR A 403 -1.44 -21.73 -30.29
C TYR A 403 -2.84 -21.42 -29.73
N GLU A 404 -2.91 -20.69 -28.60
CA GLU A 404 -4.12 -20.00 -28.14
C GLU A 404 -4.02 -18.50 -28.46
N GLY A 405 -5.11 -17.91 -28.96
CA GLY A 405 -5.09 -16.54 -29.45
C GLY A 405 -6.46 -16.01 -29.88
N PHE A 406 -6.43 -14.91 -30.64
CA PHE A 406 -7.60 -14.24 -31.21
C PHE A 406 -7.43 -14.06 -32.72
N TRP A 407 -8.53 -14.04 -33.47
CA TRP A 407 -8.45 -13.66 -34.88
C TRP A 407 -8.13 -12.17 -35.01
N LEU A 408 -7.28 -11.83 -35.98
CA LEU A 408 -6.84 -10.46 -36.21
C LEU A 408 -8.02 -9.53 -36.52
N LEU A 409 -8.98 -9.97 -37.32
CA LEU A 409 -10.16 -9.16 -37.64
C LEU A 409 -11.04 -8.88 -36.41
N ASP A 410 -11.14 -9.81 -35.46
CA ASP A 410 -11.90 -9.60 -34.23
C ASP A 410 -11.22 -8.55 -33.33
N LEU A 411 -9.89 -8.56 -33.28
CA LEU A 411 -9.10 -7.55 -32.57
C LEU A 411 -9.24 -6.16 -33.22
N LEU A 412 -9.19 -6.08 -34.54
CA LEU A 412 -9.38 -4.83 -35.27
C LEU A 412 -10.81 -4.30 -35.11
N ALA A 413 -11.81 -5.17 -35.13
CA ALA A 413 -13.20 -4.80 -34.86
C ALA A 413 -13.36 -4.26 -33.42
N TYR A 414 -12.79 -4.95 -32.44
CA TYR A 414 -12.80 -4.54 -31.02
C TYR A 414 -12.18 -3.14 -30.83
N ALA A 415 -11.08 -2.86 -31.53
CA ALA A 415 -10.39 -1.58 -31.49
C ALA A 415 -11.02 -0.50 -32.40
N ASN A 416 -12.13 -0.81 -33.08
CA ASN A 416 -12.79 0.09 -34.02
C ASN A 416 -11.87 0.57 -35.17
N LEU A 417 -11.04 -0.33 -35.69
CA LEU A 417 -10.05 -0.07 -36.74
C LEU A 417 -10.43 -0.60 -38.13
N LEU A 418 -11.60 -1.24 -38.29
CA LEU A 418 -12.00 -1.81 -39.59
C LEU A 418 -12.51 -0.75 -40.59
N ASP A 419 -13.08 0.34 -40.09
CA ASP A 419 -13.72 1.40 -40.89
C ASP A 419 -12.87 2.68 -40.98
N THR A 420 -11.61 2.63 -40.53
CA THR A 420 -10.70 3.79 -40.59
C THR A 420 -10.25 4.04 -42.03
N ALA A 421 -10.06 5.31 -42.41
CA ALA A 421 -9.74 5.73 -43.78
C ALA A 421 -8.33 5.32 -44.27
N GLY A 422 -7.55 4.61 -43.46
CA GLY A 422 -6.20 4.17 -43.78
C GLY A 422 -6.16 2.89 -44.63
N ASP A 423 -5.33 2.90 -45.68
CA ASP A 423 -5.15 1.77 -46.60
C ASP A 423 -4.16 0.72 -46.06
N MET A 424 -3.42 1.04 -44.98
CA MET A 424 -2.30 0.25 -44.47
C MET A 424 -2.38 0.01 -42.95
N LEU A 425 -2.06 -1.21 -42.54
CA LEU A 425 -1.82 -1.60 -41.16
C LEU A 425 -0.31 -1.72 -40.91
N LEU A 426 0.20 -0.99 -39.92
CA LEU A 426 1.55 -1.17 -39.43
C LEU A 426 1.52 -2.05 -38.17
N PHE A 427 2.34 -3.10 -38.18
CA PHE A 427 2.55 -3.94 -37.01
C PHE A 427 4.00 -3.75 -36.54
N ARG A 428 4.20 -3.45 -35.27
CA ARG A 428 5.50 -3.19 -34.63
C ARG A 428 5.77 -4.18 -33.50
N ALA A 429 6.85 -4.94 -33.56
CA ALA A 429 7.25 -5.86 -32.51
C ALA A 429 7.85 -5.18 -31.27
N ALA A 430 7.89 -5.91 -30.15
CA ALA A 430 8.60 -5.48 -28.94
C ALA A 430 10.12 -5.35 -29.15
N ASP A 431 10.69 -6.08 -30.12
CA ASP A 431 12.10 -5.97 -30.51
C ASP A 431 12.36 -4.86 -31.56
N GLY A 432 11.33 -4.06 -31.89
CA GLY A 432 11.41 -2.94 -32.82
C GLY A 432 11.24 -3.31 -34.30
N TYR A 433 10.98 -4.57 -34.64
CA TYR A 433 10.65 -4.97 -36.01
C TYR A 433 9.32 -4.37 -36.49
N GLU A 434 9.23 -3.99 -37.76
CA GLU A 434 8.01 -3.40 -38.34
C GLU A 434 7.65 -4.06 -39.67
N ILE A 435 6.36 -4.35 -39.85
CA ILE A 435 5.80 -4.78 -41.14
C ILE A 435 4.55 -3.97 -41.47
N ARG A 436 4.34 -3.71 -42.76
CA ARG A 436 3.17 -2.99 -43.28
C ARG A 436 2.36 -3.92 -44.18
N ILE A 437 1.07 -4.06 -43.90
CA ILE A 437 0.15 -4.93 -44.63
C ILE A 437 -1.04 -4.10 -45.09
N GLU A 438 -1.48 -4.27 -46.33
CA GLU A 438 -2.66 -3.58 -46.84
C GLU A 438 -3.92 -4.00 -46.06
N MET A 439 -4.73 -3.03 -45.61
CA MET A 439 -5.98 -3.28 -44.88
C MET A 439 -6.91 -4.16 -45.71
N ALA A 440 -7.00 -3.91 -47.02
CA ALA A 440 -7.81 -4.70 -47.95
C ALA A 440 -7.39 -6.17 -47.99
N ALA A 441 -6.09 -6.47 -47.85
CA ALA A 441 -5.58 -7.84 -47.83
C ALA A 441 -5.94 -8.56 -46.52
N VAL A 442 -5.97 -7.84 -45.40
CA VAL A 442 -6.43 -8.39 -44.10
C VAL A 442 -7.94 -8.61 -44.10
N GLN A 443 -8.72 -7.68 -44.66
CA GLN A 443 -10.19 -7.78 -44.78
C GLN A 443 -10.64 -8.91 -45.71
N GLN A 444 -9.84 -9.27 -46.72
CA GLN A 444 -10.10 -10.46 -47.55
C GLN A 444 -10.09 -11.76 -46.75
N ASN A 445 -9.42 -11.77 -45.58
CA ASN A 445 -9.44 -12.87 -44.61
C ASN A 445 -9.02 -14.22 -45.21
N GLN A 446 -8.12 -14.21 -46.19
CA GLN A 446 -7.54 -15.40 -46.83
C GLN A 446 -6.09 -15.08 -47.27
N PRO A 447 -5.06 -15.54 -46.53
CA PRO A 447 -5.15 -16.28 -45.27
C PRO A 447 -5.59 -15.39 -44.11
N ARG A 448 -6.12 -16.02 -43.05
CA ARG A 448 -6.62 -15.36 -41.85
C ARG A 448 -5.46 -15.09 -40.90
N GLY A 449 -5.33 -13.84 -40.47
CA GLY A 449 -4.38 -13.46 -39.43
C GLY A 449 -4.87 -13.88 -38.05
N PHE A 450 -3.95 -14.36 -37.21
CA PHE A 450 -4.22 -14.87 -35.88
C PHE A 450 -3.16 -14.39 -34.89
N VAL A 451 -3.55 -13.69 -33.83
CA VAL A 451 -2.63 -13.19 -32.81
C VAL A 451 -2.66 -14.14 -31.61
N ALA A 452 -1.65 -15.00 -31.53
CA ALA A 452 -1.40 -15.91 -30.43
C ALA A 452 -0.86 -15.18 -29.20
N PHE A 453 -1.28 -15.58 -28.01
CA PHE A 453 -0.70 -15.13 -26.73
C PHE A 453 -0.05 -16.28 -25.93
N ARG A 454 -0.16 -17.52 -26.42
CA ARG A 454 0.40 -18.71 -25.77
C ARG A 454 0.69 -19.81 -26.78
N ASP A 455 1.84 -20.45 -26.62
CA ASP A 455 2.18 -21.73 -27.21
C ASP A 455 1.71 -22.88 -26.31
N VAL A 456 0.82 -23.73 -26.83
CA VAL A 456 0.21 -24.82 -26.05
C VAL A 456 1.23 -25.89 -25.66
N GLU A 457 2.27 -26.07 -26.48
CA GLU A 457 3.25 -27.14 -26.31
C GLU A 457 4.40 -26.73 -25.37
N ALA A 458 4.54 -25.44 -25.08
CA ALA A 458 5.64 -24.91 -24.26
C ALA A 458 5.23 -24.74 -22.79
N ALA A 459 5.77 -25.59 -21.91
CA ALA A 459 5.50 -25.54 -20.47
C ALA A 459 5.92 -24.22 -19.79
N ALA A 460 6.90 -23.51 -20.36
CA ALA A 460 7.39 -22.21 -19.87
C ALA A 460 6.73 -20.99 -20.57
N GLY A 461 5.64 -21.21 -21.30
CA GLY A 461 4.82 -20.15 -21.93
C GLY A 461 5.08 -19.95 -23.42
N TRP A 462 6.34 -19.99 -23.85
CA TRP A 462 6.74 -19.91 -25.26
C TRP A 462 8.00 -20.74 -25.50
N GLU A 463 8.04 -21.48 -26.60
CA GLU A 463 9.26 -22.16 -27.03
C GLU A 463 10.23 -21.13 -27.61
N PRO A 464 11.48 -21.05 -27.12
CA PRO A 464 12.48 -20.17 -27.70
C PRO A 464 13.07 -20.77 -28.98
N PHE A 465 13.52 -19.92 -29.90
CA PHE A 465 14.26 -20.33 -31.09
C PHE A 465 15.47 -19.41 -31.32
N PRO A 466 16.48 -19.84 -32.09
CA PRO A 466 17.68 -19.04 -32.37
C PRO A 466 17.43 -17.96 -33.45
N LYS A 467 17.95 -16.74 -33.21
CA LYS A 467 18.07 -15.64 -34.19
C LYS A 467 19.55 -15.20 -34.26
N GLY A 468 20.27 -15.64 -35.29
CA GLY A 468 21.70 -15.38 -35.42
C GLY A 468 22.49 -15.96 -34.23
N LYS A 469 23.09 -15.09 -33.39
CA LYS A 469 23.79 -15.50 -32.15
C LYS A 469 22.92 -15.42 -30.89
N ALA A 470 21.70 -14.90 -30.99
CA ALA A 470 20.79 -14.74 -29.87
C ALA A 470 19.74 -15.86 -29.85
N THR A 471 19.16 -16.10 -28.68
CA THR A 471 17.95 -16.91 -28.51
C THR A 471 16.85 -15.96 -28.09
N ILE A 472 15.72 -15.99 -28.78
CA ILE A 472 14.60 -15.10 -28.49
C ILE A 472 13.29 -15.90 -28.38
N THR A 473 12.24 -15.22 -27.97
CA THR A 473 10.91 -15.77 -27.75
C THR A 473 9.85 -14.95 -28.49
N PRO A 474 8.77 -15.55 -29.02
CA PRO A 474 7.63 -14.81 -29.56
C PRO A 474 6.78 -14.08 -28.51
N ALA A 475 7.15 -14.14 -27.23
CA ALA A 475 6.42 -13.47 -26.17
C ALA A 475 6.38 -11.93 -26.39
N PRO A 476 5.30 -11.25 -25.97
CA PRO A 476 4.12 -11.81 -25.31
C PRO A 476 2.96 -12.12 -26.27
N PHE A 477 3.06 -11.77 -27.57
CA PHE A 477 2.09 -12.08 -28.62
C PHE A 477 2.80 -12.42 -29.94
N TYR A 478 2.20 -13.29 -30.75
CA TYR A 478 2.75 -13.74 -32.03
C TYR A 478 1.66 -13.79 -33.12
N LEU A 479 1.83 -13.07 -34.23
CA LEU A 479 0.90 -13.14 -35.37
C LEU A 479 1.33 -14.29 -36.28
N VAL A 480 0.40 -15.19 -36.53
CA VAL A 480 0.52 -16.28 -37.49
C VAL A 480 -0.61 -16.18 -38.50
N TRP A 481 -0.44 -16.83 -39.65
CA TRP A 481 -1.41 -16.85 -40.74
C TRP A 481 -1.84 -18.28 -40.98
N ASP A 482 -3.14 -18.55 -41.13
CA ASP A 482 -3.68 -19.91 -41.27
C ASP A 482 -3.48 -20.57 -42.66
N GLY A 483 -2.39 -20.23 -43.35
CA GLY A 483 -2.01 -20.76 -44.65
C GLY A 483 -0.51 -20.61 -44.94
N THR A 484 -0.02 -21.18 -46.04
CA THR A 484 1.42 -21.26 -46.38
C THR A 484 2.04 -19.94 -46.89
N ALA A 485 1.39 -18.79 -46.69
CA ALA A 485 1.89 -17.50 -47.16
C ALA A 485 1.26 -16.34 -46.37
N GLN A 486 2.00 -15.25 -46.16
CA GLN A 486 1.46 -14.00 -45.62
C GLN A 486 0.69 -13.22 -46.73
N PRO A 487 -0.26 -12.33 -46.40
CA PRO A 487 -0.86 -11.43 -47.37
C PRO A 487 0.21 -10.52 -48.00
N ALA A 488 0.04 -10.13 -49.26
CA ALA A 488 1.03 -9.33 -49.98
C ALA A 488 1.39 -8.03 -49.24
N THR A 489 2.68 -7.81 -49.01
CA THR A 489 3.21 -6.53 -48.50
C THR A 489 3.23 -5.51 -49.64
N ALA A 490 2.89 -4.25 -49.36
CA ALA A 490 2.86 -3.20 -50.38
C ALA A 490 4.22 -3.10 -51.12
N ALA A 491 4.16 -3.13 -52.45
CA ALA A 491 5.34 -3.06 -53.30
C ALA A 491 5.98 -1.66 -53.22
N GLY A 492 7.11 -1.53 -52.52
CA GLY A 492 7.88 -0.27 -52.50
C GLY A 492 8.60 0.08 -51.21
N ALA A 493 8.45 -0.69 -50.12
CA ALA A 493 9.29 -0.51 -48.95
C ALA A 493 10.67 -1.15 -49.18
N GLU A 494 11.63 -0.35 -49.67
CA GLU A 494 13.05 -0.67 -49.58
C GLU A 494 13.47 -0.76 -48.09
N ASN A 495 13.13 -1.85 -47.41
CA ASN A 495 13.96 -2.31 -46.31
C ASN A 495 15.05 -3.16 -46.94
N THR A 496 16.30 -2.74 -46.73
CA THR A 496 17.51 -3.36 -47.24
C THR A 496 17.61 -4.83 -46.82
N MET A 497 17.01 -5.71 -47.63
CA MET A 497 17.07 -7.14 -47.47
C MET A 497 18.45 -7.64 -47.89
N ARG A 498 19.25 -8.10 -46.91
CA ARG A 498 20.30 -9.07 -47.22
C ARG A 498 19.63 -10.43 -47.38
N VAL A 499 19.81 -11.00 -48.57
CA VAL A 499 19.33 -12.33 -48.99
C VAL A 499 19.81 -13.39 -47.99
N GLY A 500 18.88 -14.11 -47.34
CA GLY A 500 19.19 -15.40 -46.73
C GLY A 500 18.58 -15.77 -45.37
N GLU A 501 17.68 -15.01 -44.75
CA GLU A 501 17.12 -15.40 -43.44
C GLU A 501 15.59 -15.62 -43.44
N PRO A 502 15.06 -16.68 -42.79
CA PRO A 502 13.63 -16.98 -42.71
C PRO A 502 12.87 -16.03 -41.77
N TRP A 503 11.55 -15.96 -41.98
CA TRP A 503 10.64 -14.89 -41.59
C TRP A 503 9.94 -15.08 -40.24
N SER A 504 9.30 -13.98 -39.79
CA SER A 504 8.29 -13.78 -38.72
C SER A 504 8.83 -13.52 -37.31
N TRP A 505 8.20 -12.62 -36.52
CA TRP A 505 7.95 -12.65 -35.05
C TRP A 505 7.16 -11.42 -34.54
N SER A 506 6.44 -11.68 -33.43
CA SER A 506 5.74 -10.88 -32.40
C SER A 506 5.32 -9.42 -32.68
N TYR A 507 4.04 -9.05 -32.44
CA TYR A 507 3.47 -7.80 -32.95
C TYR A 507 2.69 -6.98 -31.90
N GLN A 508 3.01 -5.70 -31.77
CA GLN A 508 2.11 -4.59 -31.39
C GLN A 508 1.39 -4.10 -32.66
N LEU A 509 0.13 -3.69 -32.54
CA LEU A 509 -0.66 -3.17 -33.66
C LEU A 509 -0.70 -1.64 -33.58
N THR A 510 0.04 -0.96 -34.44
CA THR A 510 -0.04 0.49 -34.52
C THR A 510 -0.45 0.85 -35.94
N ALA A 511 -1.75 1.05 -36.22
CA ALA A 511 -2.14 1.59 -37.52
C ALA A 511 -1.71 3.07 -37.56
N ILE A 512 -0.75 3.38 -38.43
CA ILE A 512 -0.34 4.75 -38.77
C ILE A 512 -0.57 4.87 -40.27
N GLU A 513 -1.35 5.88 -40.68
CA GLU A 513 -1.52 6.29 -42.08
C GLU A 513 -0.19 6.66 -42.75
#